data_AF-R1ECB2-F1
#
_entry.id   AF-R1ECB2-F1
#
_cell.length_a   1.000
_cell.length_b   1.000
_cell.length_c   1.000
_cell.angle_alpha   90.00
_cell.angle_beta   90.00
_cell.angle_gamma   90.00
#
_symmetry.space_group_name_H-M   'P 1'
#
loop_
_entity.id
_entity.type
_entity.pdbx_description
1 polymer ?
#
loop_
_entity_poly.entity_id
_entity_poly.type
_entity_poly.pdbx_seq_one_letter_code
_entity_poly.pdbx_strand_id
1 'polypeptide(L)'
;MLFLSLAAVGKLDVTGPHGARRAGPPLVVHAEVQAAIDAGEPVVALESTIITHGMPYPDNLHTARAVEEAVREAGAVPATVALLDGVCHVGLATEELTRLAQLGRERVAKCSRRDLAAVMARRGHGATTVSATMLLAHLAGVPVFVTGGIGGVHRGGEASMDVSADLTELSRTPVCVVCAGVKSILDIPRTLEVLETNGVAVAALGARLPSARGPPLWLEPVSVDKAAAACAALAAAAPPGARPLERVAFVSPNEAEVLAMADALRAAGGGPGGGTRRGGGEGEGGGEGEGEVRGAAAALLRAGVRHVLVTRGAKGLLWARAARRSSGLDAEVCFEELPALAATVKSTRGAGDSFVAGAAWGLLRAPTLDLADTDTVRAALRAGLRAAQLTVQSDAAISVEVSADRLEPALAGAA
;
A
#
# COMPACT_ATOMS: atom_id res chain seq x y z
N MET A 1 -19.03 -2.60 -36.32
CA MET A 1 -18.55 -2.14 -35.00
C MET A 1 -17.13 -1.62 -35.21
N LEU A 2 -16.93 -0.30 -35.22
CA LEU A 2 -15.59 0.29 -35.39
C LEU A 2 -14.87 0.23 -34.04
N PHE A 3 -13.82 -0.58 -33.91
CA PHE A 3 -12.97 -0.61 -32.73
C PHE A 3 -11.94 0.53 -32.82
N LEU A 4 -12.21 1.65 -32.13
CA LEU A 4 -11.20 2.68 -31.90
C LEU A 4 -10.49 2.38 -30.57
N SER A 5 -9.30 1.79 -30.65
CA SER A 5 -8.41 1.64 -29.49
C SER A 5 -7.73 2.98 -29.20
N LEU A 6 -8.22 3.70 -28.19
CA LEU A 6 -7.58 4.91 -27.66
C LEU A 6 -6.45 4.58 -26.66
N ALA A 7 -5.72 3.48 -26.88
CA ALA A 7 -4.56 3.08 -26.08
C ALA A 7 -3.41 4.11 -26.10
N ALA A 8 -3.51 5.17 -26.92
CA ALA A 8 -2.51 6.25 -27.02
C ALA A 8 -2.41 7.14 -25.77
N VAL A 9 -3.35 7.12 -24.83
CA VAL A 9 -3.23 7.87 -23.56
C VAL A 9 -2.13 7.26 -22.65
N GLY A 10 -1.70 6.01 -22.91
CA GLY A 10 -0.64 5.33 -22.16
C GLY A 10 0.79 5.59 -22.65
N LYS A 11 0.99 6.39 -23.71
CA LYS A 11 2.33 6.81 -24.20
C LYS A 11 2.56 8.32 -24.03
N LEU A 12 2.05 8.89 -22.94
CA LEU A 12 2.37 10.25 -22.53
C LEU A 12 3.63 10.20 -21.67
N ASP A 13 4.78 10.17 -22.35
CA ASP A 13 6.07 10.51 -21.76
C ASP A 13 6.05 12.01 -21.42
N VAL A 14 6.13 12.35 -20.13
CA VAL A 14 6.20 13.75 -19.66
C VAL A 14 7.66 14.18 -19.44
N THR A 15 8.64 13.30 -19.66
CA THR A 15 10.06 13.61 -19.41
C THR A 15 10.98 12.90 -20.41
N GLY A 16 11.05 13.45 -21.63
CA GLY A 16 12.10 13.13 -22.60
C GLY A 16 13.01 14.34 -22.86
N PRO A 17 14.35 14.18 -22.95
CA PRO A 17 15.25 15.26 -23.29
C PRO A 17 15.04 15.61 -24.77
N HIS A 18 14.60 16.84 -25.04
CA HIS A 18 14.57 17.59 -26.31
C HIS A 18 13.22 18.32 -26.53
N GLY A 19 13.07 19.47 -25.86
CA GLY A 19 12.74 20.74 -26.54
C GLY A 19 11.40 20.97 -27.26
N ALA A 20 10.39 20.11 -27.17
CA ALA A 20 9.06 20.43 -27.72
C ALA A 20 7.91 19.95 -26.82
N ARG A 21 7.20 20.91 -26.17
CA ARG A 21 5.94 20.64 -25.45
C ARG A 21 4.89 20.15 -26.44
N ARG A 22 4.70 18.83 -26.56
CA ARG A 22 3.49 18.26 -27.16
C ARG A 22 2.38 18.32 -26.11
N ALA A 23 1.33 19.08 -26.41
CA ALA A 23 0.23 19.33 -25.49
C ALA A 23 -0.40 18.01 -25.03
N GLY A 24 -0.22 17.68 -23.75
CA GLY A 24 -1.02 16.67 -23.08
C GLY A 24 -2.51 17.07 -23.07
N PRO A 25 -3.39 16.23 -22.52
CA PRO A 25 -4.76 16.65 -22.26
C PRO A 25 -4.76 17.98 -21.49
N PRO A 26 -5.69 18.93 -21.74
CA PRO A 26 -5.81 20.15 -20.94
C PRO A 26 -6.08 19.78 -19.49
N LEU A 27 -5.00 19.67 -18.72
CA LEU A 27 -4.96 19.47 -17.29
C LEU A 27 -4.65 20.83 -16.68
N VAL A 28 -5.59 21.35 -15.91
CA VAL A 28 -5.44 22.57 -15.13
C VAL A 28 -5.20 22.14 -13.69
N VAL A 29 -3.99 22.41 -13.19
CA VAL A 29 -3.69 22.33 -11.76
C VAL A 29 -4.04 23.69 -11.17
N HIS A 30 -4.94 23.71 -10.18
CA HIS A 30 -5.36 24.95 -9.55
C HIS A 30 -4.19 25.63 -8.84
N ALA A 31 -4.16 26.97 -8.80
CA ALA A 31 -2.99 27.73 -8.35
C ALA A 31 -2.55 27.38 -6.92
N GLU A 32 -3.50 27.17 -6.01
CA GLU A 32 -3.21 26.73 -4.63
C GLU A 32 -2.53 25.35 -4.59
N VAL A 33 -3.01 24.41 -5.40
CA VAL A 33 -2.45 23.06 -5.49
C VAL A 33 -1.05 23.11 -6.12
N GLN A 34 -0.87 23.89 -7.18
CA GLN A 34 0.43 24.06 -7.83
C GLN A 34 1.46 24.68 -6.88
N ALA A 35 1.06 25.72 -6.12
CA ALA A 35 1.93 26.35 -5.14
C ALA A 35 2.36 25.36 -4.04
N ALA A 36 1.44 24.54 -3.54
CA ALA A 36 1.76 23.50 -2.55
C ALA A 36 2.74 22.45 -3.11
N ILE A 37 2.53 22.00 -4.35
CA ILE A 37 3.45 21.07 -5.03
C ILE A 37 4.84 21.70 -5.17
N ASP A 38 4.92 22.94 -5.65
CA ASP A 38 6.19 23.66 -5.86
C ASP A 38 6.93 23.90 -4.54
N ALA A 39 6.19 24.09 -3.44
CA ALA A 39 6.73 24.27 -2.09
C ALA A 39 7.08 22.93 -1.39
N GLY A 40 6.73 21.78 -1.97
CA GLY A 40 6.89 20.47 -1.32
C GLY A 40 5.94 20.23 -0.15
N GLU A 41 4.83 20.98 -0.10
CA GLU A 41 3.78 20.83 0.89
C GLU A 41 2.87 19.64 0.57
N PRO A 42 2.28 18.98 1.58
CA PRO A 42 1.43 17.82 1.36
C PRO A 42 0.12 18.20 0.63
N VAL A 43 -0.16 17.51 -0.47
CA VAL A 43 -1.41 17.63 -1.25
C VAL A 43 -2.16 16.30 -1.22
N VAL A 44 -3.47 16.37 -1.03
CA VAL A 44 -4.36 15.21 -1.04
C VAL A 44 -5.41 15.37 -2.13
N ALA A 45 -5.39 14.48 -3.12
CA ALA A 45 -6.44 14.42 -4.14
C ALA A 45 -7.76 13.92 -3.54
N LEU A 46 -8.88 14.40 -4.09
CA LEU A 46 -10.25 14.00 -3.72
C LEU A 46 -11.07 13.72 -4.99
N GLU A 47 -11.91 12.69 -4.98
CA GLU A 47 -12.78 12.37 -6.13
C GLU A 47 -14.08 13.16 -6.13
N SER A 48 -14.68 13.33 -7.32
CA SER A 48 -15.93 14.06 -7.49
C SER A 48 -17.17 13.19 -7.73
N THR A 49 -17.00 11.86 -7.89
CA THR A 49 -18.15 10.94 -8.06
C THR A 49 -19.09 10.99 -6.86
N ILE A 50 -18.55 11.01 -5.63
CA ILE A 50 -19.35 11.10 -4.41
C ILE A 50 -20.21 12.39 -4.37
N ILE A 51 -19.70 13.49 -4.92
CA ILE A 51 -20.37 14.80 -4.94
C ILE A 51 -21.60 14.79 -5.86
N THR A 52 -21.53 14.14 -7.02
CA THR A 52 -22.60 14.25 -8.03
C THR A 52 -23.51 13.03 -8.10
N HIS A 53 -22.99 11.85 -7.76
CA HIS A 53 -23.68 10.56 -7.88
C HIS A 53 -23.87 9.85 -6.53
N GLY A 54 -23.20 10.30 -5.47
CA GLY A 54 -23.26 9.68 -4.15
C GLY A 54 -24.29 10.30 -3.21
N MET A 55 -24.55 11.61 -3.33
CA MET A 55 -25.38 12.37 -2.38
C MET A 55 -26.27 13.39 -3.11
N PRO A 56 -27.46 13.70 -2.57
CA PRO A 56 -28.31 14.77 -3.11
C PRO A 56 -27.76 16.16 -2.78
N TYR A 57 -28.15 17.17 -3.55
CA TYR A 57 -27.92 18.57 -3.20
C TYR A 57 -28.92 19.04 -2.12
N PRO A 58 -28.51 19.82 -1.11
CA PRO A 58 -27.18 20.45 -0.91
C PRO A 58 -26.18 19.62 -0.09
N ASP A 59 -26.57 18.45 0.41
CA ASP A 59 -25.72 17.62 1.28
C ASP A 59 -24.40 17.25 0.62
N ASN A 60 -24.42 16.99 -0.68
CA ASN A 60 -23.22 16.74 -1.46
C ASN A 60 -22.16 17.86 -1.37
N LEU A 61 -22.58 19.12 -1.44
CA LEU A 61 -21.70 20.28 -1.36
C LEU A 61 -21.20 20.47 0.07
N HIS A 62 -22.07 20.28 1.07
CA HIS A 62 -21.68 20.34 2.47
C HIS A 62 -20.64 19.27 2.80
N THR A 63 -20.84 18.03 2.35
CA THR A 63 -19.88 16.95 2.53
C THR A 63 -18.57 17.23 1.79
N ALA A 64 -18.61 17.68 0.54
CA ALA A 64 -17.40 18.01 -0.21
C ALA A 64 -16.54 19.06 0.52
N ARG A 65 -17.17 20.15 0.99
CA ARG A 65 -16.49 21.20 1.78
C ARG A 65 -15.97 20.68 3.12
N ALA A 66 -16.75 19.86 3.82
CA ALA A 66 -16.32 19.29 5.09
C ALA A 66 -15.10 18.38 4.93
N VAL A 67 -15.02 17.63 3.81
CA VAL A 67 -13.85 16.81 3.50
C VAL A 67 -12.64 17.67 3.13
N GLU A 68 -12.82 18.73 2.32
CA GLU A 68 -11.73 19.68 2.04
C GLU A 68 -11.21 20.35 3.32
N GLU A 69 -12.10 20.75 4.23
CA GLU A 69 -11.73 21.34 5.51
C GLU A 69 -10.97 20.34 6.39
N ALA A 70 -11.43 19.09 6.49
CA ALA A 70 -10.74 18.06 7.27
C ALA A 70 -9.30 17.80 6.77
N VAL A 71 -9.07 17.90 5.45
CA VAL A 71 -7.72 17.82 4.86
C VAL A 71 -6.88 19.03 5.28
N ARG A 72 -7.45 20.23 5.26
CA ARG A 72 -6.79 21.48 5.68
C ARG A 72 -6.44 21.48 7.16
N GLU A 73 -7.36 21.04 8.03
CA GLU A 73 -7.14 20.89 9.47
C GLU A 73 -6.00 19.90 9.77
N ALA A 74 -5.79 18.90 8.91
CA ALA A 74 -4.67 17.96 9.00
C ALA A 74 -3.33 18.53 8.45
N GLY A 75 -3.32 19.77 7.97
CA GLY A 75 -2.13 20.47 7.46
C GLY A 75 -1.78 20.15 6.01
N ALA A 76 -2.74 19.68 5.21
CA ALA A 76 -2.55 19.40 3.78
C ALA A 76 -3.47 20.24 2.89
N VAL A 77 -3.12 20.38 1.62
CA VAL A 77 -3.93 21.10 0.62
C VAL A 77 -4.85 20.10 -0.10
N PRO A 78 -6.18 20.29 -0.06
CA PRO A 78 -7.11 19.45 -0.80
C PRO A 78 -7.10 19.77 -2.29
N ALA A 79 -7.13 18.73 -3.11
CA ALA A 79 -7.21 18.83 -4.57
C ALA A 79 -8.39 18.01 -5.10
N THR A 80 -9.60 18.57 -5.04
CA THR A 80 -10.78 17.95 -5.66
C THR A 80 -10.59 17.87 -7.18
N VAL A 81 -10.75 16.67 -7.74
CA VAL A 81 -10.51 16.39 -9.15
C VAL A 81 -11.85 16.25 -9.89
N ALA A 82 -12.00 16.94 -11.01
CA ALA A 82 -13.21 16.88 -11.84
C ALA A 82 -12.93 17.29 -13.30
N LEU A 83 -13.91 17.06 -14.17
CA LEU A 83 -13.92 17.60 -15.53
C LEU A 83 -15.00 18.69 -15.63
N LEU A 84 -14.61 19.89 -16.05
CA LEU A 84 -15.52 21.01 -16.28
C LEU A 84 -15.35 21.52 -17.71
N ASP A 85 -16.44 21.57 -18.49
CA ASP A 85 -16.44 22.07 -19.87
C ASP A 85 -15.38 21.39 -20.78
N GLY A 86 -15.10 20.11 -20.52
CA GLY A 86 -14.10 19.29 -21.19
C GLY A 86 -12.65 19.47 -20.77
N VAL A 87 -12.39 20.25 -19.71
CA VAL A 87 -11.07 20.46 -19.12
C VAL A 87 -10.95 19.62 -17.86
N CYS A 88 -9.81 18.95 -17.66
CA CYS A 88 -9.53 18.22 -16.43
C CYS A 88 -8.93 19.17 -15.39
N HIS A 89 -9.51 19.22 -14.20
CA HIS A 89 -9.04 20.06 -13.10
C HIS A 89 -8.52 19.20 -11.95
N VAL A 90 -7.39 19.63 -11.36
CA VAL A 90 -6.87 19.11 -10.10
C VAL A 90 -6.83 20.27 -9.11
N GLY A 91 -7.74 20.22 -8.13
CA GLY A 91 -8.16 21.38 -7.36
C GLY A 91 -9.29 22.12 -8.05
N LEU A 92 -10.26 22.60 -7.27
CA LEU A 92 -11.40 23.39 -7.74
C LEU A 92 -11.53 24.66 -6.90
N ALA A 93 -11.90 25.76 -7.54
CA ALA A 93 -12.37 26.95 -6.82
C ALA A 93 -13.72 26.67 -6.14
N THR A 94 -14.07 27.49 -5.14
CA THR A 94 -15.32 27.33 -4.38
C THR A 94 -16.55 27.39 -5.29
N GLU A 95 -16.52 28.25 -6.30
CA GLU A 95 -17.58 28.43 -7.29
C GLU A 95 -17.67 27.22 -8.22
N GLU A 96 -16.54 26.62 -8.60
CA GLU A 96 -16.47 25.44 -9.45
C GLU A 96 -17.01 24.19 -8.72
N LEU A 97 -16.63 24.01 -7.45
CA LEU A 97 -17.15 22.96 -6.59
C LEU A 97 -18.67 23.09 -6.40
N THR A 98 -19.14 24.32 -6.15
CA THR A 98 -20.57 24.64 -6.01
C THR A 98 -21.32 24.34 -7.30
N ARG A 99 -20.78 24.77 -8.45
CA ARG A 99 -21.34 24.48 -9.78
C ARG A 99 -21.44 22.98 -10.01
N LEU A 100 -20.38 22.22 -9.73
CA LEU A 100 -20.37 20.76 -9.90
C LEU A 100 -21.46 20.08 -9.07
N ALA A 101 -21.60 20.48 -7.80
CA ALA A 101 -22.63 19.94 -6.90
C ALA A 101 -24.06 20.27 -7.35
N GLN A 102 -24.31 21.46 -7.90
CA GLN A 102 -25.61 21.90 -8.41
C GLN A 102 -25.97 21.27 -9.78
N LEU A 103 -24.98 20.97 -10.61
CA LEU A 103 -25.23 20.32 -11.91
C LEU A 103 -25.86 18.93 -11.72
N GLY A 104 -25.40 18.18 -10.72
CA GLY A 104 -25.93 16.86 -10.36
C GLY A 104 -25.73 15.78 -11.44
N ARG A 105 -26.10 14.53 -11.11
CA ARG A 105 -25.90 13.35 -11.98
C ARG A 105 -26.50 13.44 -13.39
N GLU A 106 -27.47 14.31 -13.62
CA GLU A 106 -28.15 14.42 -14.92
C GLU A 106 -27.31 15.18 -15.95
N ARG A 107 -26.48 16.13 -15.49
CA ARG A 107 -25.64 16.98 -16.35
C ARG A 107 -24.15 16.67 -16.24
N VAL A 108 -23.77 15.80 -15.31
CA VAL A 108 -22.38 15.41 -15.06
C VAL A 108 -22.24 13.91 -15.29
N ALA A 109 -21.38 13.52 -16.23
CA ALA A 109 -21.09 12.11 -16.47
C ALA A 109 -20.27 11.52 -15.32
N LYS A 110 -20.53 10.28 -14.92
CA LYS A 110 -19.60 9.52 -14.07
C LYS A 110 -18.43 9.04 -14.94
N CYS A 111 -17.23 9.55 -14.68
CA CYS A 111 -16.05 9.33 -15.50
C CYS A 111 -15.07 8.35 -14.85
N SER A 112 -14.96 7.16 -15.43
CA SER A 112 -13.77 6.33 -15.29
C SER A 112 -12.70 6.75 -16.29
N ARG A 113 -11.49 6.20 -16.19
CA ARG A 113 -10.37 6.50 -17.07
C ARG A 113 -10.75 6.43 -18.56
N ARG A 114 -11.55 5.44 -18.97
CA ARG A 114 -11.96 5.27 -20.37
C ARG A 114 -12.88 6.38 -20.88
N ASP A 115 -13.60 7.04 -19.98
CA ASP A 115 -14.64 8.01 -20.33
C ASP A 115 -14.05 9.42 -20.52
N LEU A 116 -12.88 9.69 -19.93
CA LEU A 116 -12.19 10.99 -19.95
C LEU A 116 -12.13 11.59 -21.36
N ALA A 117 -11.56 10.86 -22.32
CA ALA A 117 -11.39 11.34 -23.69
C ALA A 117 -12.71 11.72 -24.36
N ALA A 118 -13.77 10.94 -24.14
CA ALA A 118 -15.08 11.19 -24.74
C ALA A 118 -15.77 12.42 -24.12
N VAL A 119 -15.67 12.59 -22.81
CA VAL A 119 -16.24 13.75 -22.10
C VAL A 119 -15.49 15.03 -22.46
N MET A 120 -14.16 14.97 -22.54
CA MET A 120 -13.33 16.08 -23.01
C MET A 120 -13.68 16.50 -24.44
N ALA A 121 -13.76 15.54 -25.37
CA ALA A 121 -14.06 15.81 -26.77
C ALA A 121 -15.43 16.48 -26.98
N ARG A 122 -16.39 16.19 -26.11
CA ARG A 122 -17.74 16.79 -26.13
C ARG A 122 -17.86 18.08 -25.32
N ARG A 123 -16.77 18.55 -24.71
CA ARG A 123 -16.76 19.70 -23.78
C ARG A 123 -17.78 19.54 -22.64
N GLY A 124 -17.94 18.31 -22.14
CA GLY A 124 -18.90 17.99 -21.10
C GLY A 124 -18.33 18.13 -19.68
N HIS A 125 -19.21 17.93 -18.70
CA HIS A 125 -18.83 17.82 -17.29
C HIS A 125 -18.66 16.35 -16.89
N GLY A 126 -17.67 16.09 -16.05
CA GLY A 126 -17.36 14.74 -15.58
C GLY A 126 -16.99 14.71 -14.11
N ALA A 127 -17.63 13.81 -13.37
CA ALA A 127 -17.26 13.48 -12.01
C ALA A 127 -16.34 12.27 -12.04
N THR A 128 -15.11 12.43 -11.60
CA THR A 128 -14.09 11.39 -11.69
C THR A 128 -14.31 10.33 -10.62
N THR A 129 -14.24 9.07 -11.05
CA THR A 129 -14.14 7.90 -10.16
C THR A 129 -12.70 7.76 -9.67
N VAL A 130 -12.47 6.86 -8.71
CA VAL A 130 -11.12 6.44 -8.26
C VAL A 130 -10.15 6.27 -9.43
N SER A 131 -10.48 5.47 -10.44
CA SER A 131 -9.59 5.26 -11.60
C SER A 131 -9.23 6.54 -12.38
N ALA A 132 -10.16 7.46 -12.58
CA ALA A 132 -9.89 8.71 -13.29
C ALA A 132 -9.14 9.71 -12.40
N THR A 133 -9.51 9.80 -11.13
CA THR A 133 -8.87 10.67 -10.14
C THR A 133 -7.41 10.29 -9.95
N MET A 134 -7.08 9.01 -9.82
CA MET A 134 -5.71 8.51 -9.70
C MET A 134 -4.85 8.95 -10.90
N LEU A 135 -5.34 8.77 -12.13
CA LEU A 135 -4.62 9.18 -13.33
C LEU A 135 -4.32 10.68 -13.32
N LEU A 136 -5.33 11.51 -13.07
CA LEU A 136 -5.17 12.96 -13.12
C LEU A 136 -4.32 13.49 -11.96
N ALA A 137 -4.46 12.91 -10.76
CA ALA A 137 -3.62 13.21 -9.61
C ALA A 137 -2.15 12.88 -9.90
N HIS A 138 -1.87 11.71 -10.48
CA HIS A 138 -0.53 11.32 -10.87
C HIS A 138 0.08 12.28 -11.91
N LEU A 139 -0.69 12.65 -12.93
CA LEU A 139 -0.25 13.61 -13.95
C LEU A 139 0.02 15.01 -13.38
N ALA A 140 -0.65 15.37 -12.28
CA ALA A 140 -0.42 16.61 -11.55
C ALA A 140 0.69 16.49 -10.49
N GLY A 141 1.32 15.32 -10.32
CA GLY A 141 2.36 15.13 -9.29
C GLY A 141 1.83 14.97 -7.86
N VAL A 142 0.55 14.64 -7.69
CA VAL A 142 -0.09 14.41 -6.38
C VAL A 142 -0.06 12.91 -6.05
N PRO A 143 0.71 12.46 -5.04
CA PRO A 143 0.94 11.04 -4.78
C PRO A 143 -0.08 10.39 -3.83
N VAL A 144 -0.98 11.17 -3.20
CA VAL A 144 -1.96 10.69 -2.22
C VAL A 144 -3.38 11.06 -2.65
N PHE A 145 -4.30 10.09 -2.56
CA PHE A 145 -5.71 10.25 -2.87
C PHE A 145 -6.56 9.63 -1.75
N VAL A 146 -7.59 10.34 -1.29
CA VAL A 146 -8.54 9.83 -0.29
C VAL A 146 -9.93 9.65 -0.91
N THR A 147 -10.57 8.53 -0.59
CA THR A 147 -11.96 8.25 -0.98
C THR A 147 -12.69 7.47 0.12
N GLY A 148 -14.02 7.38 0.04
CA GLY A 148 -14.80 6.55 0.96
C GLY A 148 -14.51 5.05 0.80
N GLY A 149 -14.53 4.55 -0.44
CA GLY A 149 -14.25 3.15 -0.72
C GLY A 149 -13.98 2.92 -2.20
N ILE A 150 -13.10 1.99 -2.54
CA ILE A 150 -12.76 1.68 -3.92
C ILE A 150 -13.84 0.80 -4.59
N GLY A 151 -13.91 0.84 -5.92
CA GLY A 151 -14.59 -0.21 -6.67
C GLY A 151 -13.86 -1.54 -6.57
N GLY A 152 -14.44 -2.58 -7.17
CA GLY A 152 -13.94 -3.94 -7.05
C GLY A 152 -14.65 -4.90 -7.97
N VAL A 153 -14.57 -6.19 -7.66
CA VAL A 153 -15.31 -7.24 -8.35
C VAL A 153 -16.74 -7.23 -7.83
N HIS A 154 -17.72 -7.16 -8.74
CA HIS A 154 -19.13 -7.23 -8.36
C HIS A 154 -19.51 -8.66 -7.94
N ARG A 155 -20.58 -8.81 -7.15
CA ARG A 155 -21.12 -10.14 -6.79
C ARG A 155 -21.60 -10.86 -8.06
N GLY A 156 -21.16 -12.09 -8.28
CA GLY A 156 -21.36 -12.80 -9.56
C GLY A 156 -20.38 -12.35 -10.65
N GLY A 157 -19.33 -11.62 -10.30
CA GLY A 157 -18.28 -11.14 -11.21
C GLY A 157 -17.53 -12.25 -11.92
N GLU A 158 -17.47 -13.45 -11.34
CA GLU A 158 -16.86 -14.63 -11.95
C GLU A 158 -17.56 -15.10 -13.23
N ALA A 159 -18.84 -14.76 -13.40
CA ALA A 159 -19.63 -15.08 -14.59
C ALA A 159 -19.86 -13.85 -15.47
N SER A 160 -20.22 -12.72 -14.85
CA SER A 160 -20.56 -11.47 -15.55
C SER A 160 -19.34 -10.70 -16.05
N MET A 161 -18.16 -10.93 -15.45
CA MET A 161 -16.96 -10.14 -15.65
C MET A 161 -17.15 -8.65 -15.32
N ASP A 162 -18.11 -8.31 -14.46
CA ASP A 162 -18.32 -6.95 -13.95
C ASP A 162 -17.27 -6.63 -12.87
N VAL A 163 -16.13 -6.10 -13.33
CA VAL A 163 -14.97 -5.76 -12.51
C VAL A 163 -14.62 -4.29 -12.70
N SER A 164 -14.51 -3.55 -11.60
CA SER A 164 -14.18 -2.13 -11.64
C SER A 164 -12.80 -1.87 -12.24
N ALA A 165 -12.72 -0.85 -13.10
CA ALA A 165 -11.47 -0.34 -13.65
C ALA A 165 -10.53 0.23 -12.56
N ASP A 166 -11.03 0.50 -11.35
CA ASP A 166 -10.22 0.94 -10.21
C ASP A 166 -9.11 -0.06 -9.89
N LEU A 167 -9.37 -1.38 -9.97
CA LEU A 167 -8.40 -2.42 -9.64
C LEU A 167 -7.23 -2.43 -10.63
N THR A 168 -7.52 -2.22 -11.92
CA THR A 168 -6.47 -2.08 -12.94
C THR A 168 -5.71 -0.78 -12.76
N GLU A 169 -6.38 0.32 -12.40
CA GLU A 169 -5.69 1.59 -12.20
C GLU A 169 -4.72 1.54 -11.01
N LEU A 170 -5.14 0.93 -9.89
CA LEU A 170 -4.31 0.68 -8.71
C LEU A 170 -3.02 -0.09 -9.04
N SER A 171 -3.04 -0.94 -10.07
CA SER A 171 -1.87 -1.74 -10.48
C SER A 171 -0.81 -0.97 -11.27
N ARG A 172 -1.15 0.18 -11.84
CA ARG A 172 -0.27 0.88 -12.80
C ARG A 172 -0.02 2.35 -12.52
N THR A 173 -0.81 2.97 -11.65
CA THR A 173 -0.73 4.41 -11.38
C THR A 173 -0.20 4.60 -9.96
N PRO A 174 1.00 5.20 -9.78
CA PRO A 174 1.67 5.28 -8.49
C PRO A 174 1.06 6.39 -7.62
N VAL A 175 -0.14 6.13 -7.11
CA VAL A 175 -0.88 6.97 -6.17
C VAL A 175 -1.35 6.10 -5.02
N CYS A 176 -1.03 6.53 -3.79
CA CYS A 176 -1.52 5.88 -2.58
C CYS A 176 -3.00 6.23 -2.37
N VAL A 177 -3.86 5.21 -2.32
CA VAL A 177 -5.30 5.40 -2.11
C VAL A 177 -5.69 5.02 -0.68
N VAL A 178 -6.12 6.01 0.09
CA VAL A 178 -6.63 5.82 1.45
C VAL A 178 -8.16 5.72 1.39
N CYS A 179 -8.71 4.65 1.94
CA CYS A 179 -10.15 4.41 1.92
C CYS A 179 -10.62 3.50 3.05
N ALA A 180 -11.94 3.38 3.24
CA ALA A 180 -12.55 2.41 4.17
C ALA A 180 -12.65 1.00 3.56
N GLY A 181 -11.80 0.67 2.58
CA GLY A 181 -11.77 -0.61 1.88
C GLY A 181 -12.63 -0.65 0.61
N VAL A 182 -13.02 -1.86 0.23
CA VAL A 182 -13.88 -2.12 -0.94
C VAL A 182 -15.34 -1.81 -0.58
N LYS A 183 -16.07 -1.15 -1.48
CA LYS A 183 -17.50 -0.83 -1.24
C LYS A 183 -18.29 -2.10 -0.88
N SER A 184 -19.10 -2.04 0.18
CA SER A 184 -19.79 -3.20 0.79
C SER A 184 -20.78 -3.94 -0.12
N ILE A 185 -21.22 -3.30 -1.20
CA ILE A 185 -22.10 -3.91 -2.22
C ILE A 185 -21.36 -4.91 -3.13
N LEU A 186 -20.04 -4.96 -3.06
CA LEU A 186 -19.17 -5.75 -3.93
C LEU A 186 -18.80 -7.10 -3.30
N ASP A 187 -18.08 -7.91 -4.07
CA ASP A 187 -17.44 -9.14 -3.61
C ASP A 187 -16.05 -8.82 -3.08
N ILE A 188 -15.95 -8.64 -1.76
CA ILE A 188 -14.70 -8.24 -1.10
C ILE A 188 -13.63 -9.33 -1.25
N PRO A 189 -13.88 -10.63 -0.93
CA PRO A 189 -12.88 -11.67 -1.11
C PRO A 189 -12.31 -11.71 -2.53
N ARG A 190 -13.19 -11.69 -3.55
CA ARG A 190 -12.73 -11.74 -4.94
C ARG A 190 -12.02 -10.47 -5.38
N THR A 191 -12.37 -9.33 -4.80
CA THR A 191 -11.64 -8.07 -5.04
C THR A 191 -10.22 -8.17 -4.51
N LEU A 192 -10.02 -8.74 -3.31
CA LEU A 192 -8.68 -8.94 -2.75
C LEU A 192 -7.85 -9.89 -3.63
N GLU A 193 -8.42 -10.97 -4.15
CA GLU A 193 -7.74 -11.88 -5.08
C GLU A 193 -7.29 -11.17 -6.37
N VAL A 194 -8.11 -10.27 -6.92
CA VAL A 194 -7.72 -9.49 -8.11
C VAL A 194 -6.64 -8.46 -7.78
N LEU A 195 -6.67 -7.84 -6.59
CA LEU A 195 -5.63 -6.92 -6.13
C LEU A 195 -4.29 -7.66 -5.93
N GLU A 196 -4.32 -8.84 -5.29
CA GLU A 196 -3.16 -9.73 -5.15
C GLU A 196 -2.60 -10.10 -6.53
N THR A 197 -3.45 -10.58 -7.43
CA THR A 197 -3.08 -10.96 -8.80
C THR A 197 -2.42 -9.81 -9.56
N ASN A 198 -2.95 -8.59 -9.41
CA ASN A 198 -2.41 -7.39 -10.02
C ASN A 198 -1.20 -6.81 -9.28
N GLY A 199 -0.79 -7.40 -8.15
CA GLY A 199 0.34 -6.94 -7.36
C GLY A 199 0.12 -5.65 -6.60
N VAL A 200 -1.12 -5.29 -6.32
CA VAL A 200 -1.47 -4.10 -5.55
C VAL A 200 -1.33 -4.40 -4.06
N ALA A 201 -0.46 -3.67 -3.37
CA ALA A 201 -0.34 -3.77 -1.92
C ALA A 201 -1.58 -3.20 -1.22
N VAL A 202 -2.14 -3.96 -0.29
CA VAL A 202 -3.29 -3.56 0.52
C VAL A 202 -2.86 -3.53 1.99
N ALA A 203 -3.07 -2.39 2.65
CA ALA A 203 -2.77 -2.22 4.07
C ALA A 203 -3.99 -1.69 4.82
N ALA A 204 -4.24 -2.21 6.02
CA ALA A 204 -5.28 -1.70 6.91
C ALA A 204 -4.70 -0.69 7.91
N LEU A 205 -5.32 0.48 8.02
CA LEU A 205 -4.96 1.51 9.00
C LEU A 205 -5.91 1.40 10.21
N GLY A 206 -5.46 0.86 11.34
CA GLY A 206 -6.32 0.80 12.53
C GLY A 206 -5.81 -0.02 13.71
N ALA A 207 -4.84 0.50 14.47
CA ALA A 207 -5.18 1.05 15.78
C ALA A 207 -4.24 2.22 16.13
N ARG A 208 -4.57 2.93 17.20
CA ARG A 208 -3.80 4.08 17.70
C ARG A 208 -2.32 3.72 17.77
N LEU A 209 -1.52 4.41 16.97
CA LEU A 209 -0.07 4.38 17.04
C LEU A 209 0.35 5.63 17.83
N PRO A 210 0.79 5.49 19.09
CA PRO A 210 1.38 6.62 19.79
C PRO A 210 2.77 6.88 19.18
N SER A 211 2.97 8.05 18.56
CA SER A 211 4.15 8.92 18.72
C SER A 211 4.48 9.77 17.48
N ALA A 212 5.20 10.86 17.75
CA ALA A 212 5.61 11.95 16.87
C ALA A 212 6.56 11.59 15.70
N ARG A 213 6.58 10.34 15.21
CA ARG A 213 7.43 9.88 14.08
C ARG A 213 6.68 9.18 12.95
N GLY A 214 5.35 9.30 12.92
CA GLY A 214 4.49 8.65 11.92
C GLY A 214 4.16 7.19 12.29
N PRO A 215 3.20 6.57 11.58
CA PRO A 215 2.76 5.21 11.88
C PRO A 215 3.89 4.19 11.60
N PRO A 216 4.19 3.22 12.49
CA PRO A 216 4.99 2.05 12.13
C PRO A 216 4.50 1.42 10.82
N LEU A 217 5.39 1.34 9.84
CA LEU A 217 5.14 0.63 8.58
C LEU A 217 5.41 -0.85 8.76
N TRP A 218 4.44 -1.69 8.38
CA TRP A 218 4.63 -3.11 8.17
C TRP A 218 4.78 -3.36 6.67
N LEU A 219 5.93 -3.87 6.25
CA LEU A 219 6.22 -4.20 4.85
C LEU A 219 6.02 -5.71 4.65
N GLU A 220 4.98 -6.10 3.91
CA GLU A 220 4.76 -7.49 3.51
C GLU A 220 5.22 -7.69 2.06
N PRO A 221 6.31 -8.44 1.82
CA PRO A 221 6.70 -8.78 0.47
C PRO A 221 5.74 -9.82 -0.12
N VAL A 222 5.38 -9.61 -1.39
CA VAL A 222 4.44 -10.49 -2.12
C VAL A 222 5.13 -11.36 -3.17
N SER A 223 6.43 -11.13 -3.41
CA SER A 223 7.29 -11.94 -4.29
C SER A 223 8.74 -11.50 -4.15
N VAL A 224 9.68 -12.38 -4.48
CA VAL A 224 11.13 -12.12 -4.50
C VAL A 224 11.48 -10.86 -5.30
N ASP A 225 11.00 -10.73 -6.54
CA ASP A 225 11.33 -9.61 -7.43
C ASP A 225 10.83 -8.27 -6.87
N LYS A 226 9.58 -8.25 -6.38
CA LYS A 226 8.99 -7.04 -5.77
C LYS A 226 9.69 -6.68 -4.46
N ALA A 227 10.10 -7.66 -3.67
CA ALA A 227 10.84 -7.45 -2.43
C ALA A 227 12.18 -6.75 -2.72
N ALA A 228 12.93 -7.26 -3.71
CA ALA A 228 14.18 -6.65 -4.16
C ALA A 228 13.97 -5.24 -4.73
N ALA A 229 12.98 -5.05 -5.59
CA ALA A 229 12.67 -3.76 -6.18
C ALA A 229 12.26 -2.71 -5.13
N ALA A 230 11.45 -3.10 -4.15
CA ALA A 230 11.05 -2.23 -3.04
C ALA A 230 12.26 -1.79 -2.21
N CYS A 231 13.15 -2.73 -1.86
CA CYS A 231 14.39 -2.40 -1.15
C CYS A 231 15.32 -1.50 -1.95
N ALA A 232 15.49 -1.75 -3.25
CA ALA A 232 16.30 -0.91 -4.12
C ALA A 232 15.74 0.52 -4.22
N ALA A 233 14.41 0.66 -4.36
CA ALA A 233 13.75 1.95 -4.42
C ALA A 233 13.86 2.73 -3.10
N LEU A 234 13.64 2.06 -1.96
CA LEU A 234 13.78 2.67 -0.64
C LEU A 234 15.23 3.08 -0.36
N ALA A 235 16.20 2.28 -0.81
CA ALA A 235 17.61 2.63 -0.73
C ALA A 235 17.98 3.84 -1.59
N ALA A 236 17.49 3.89 -2.83
CA ALA A 236 17.73 5.02 -3.73
C ALA A 236 17.06 6.32 -3.27
N ALA A 237 15.92 6.23 -2.60
CA ALA A 237 15.18 7.37 -2.06
C ALA A 237 15.73 7.88 -0.71
N ALA A 238 16.63 7.14 -0.08
CA ALA A 238 17.16 7.50 1.23
C ALA A 238 18.10 8.72 1.14
N PRO A 239 17.95 9.74 2.00
CA PRO A 239 18.90 10.84 2.09
C PRO A 239 20.32 10.34 2.40
N PRO A 240 21.37 11.04 1.95
CA PRO A 240 22.75 10.70 2.31
C PRO A 240 22.92 10.57 3.83
N GLY A 241 23.46 9.45 4.29
CA GLY A 241 23.68 9.16 5.71
C GLY A 241 22.45 8.65 6.48
N ALA A 242 21.27 8.58 5.85
CA ALA A 242 20.09 7.96 6.45
C ALA A 242 20.10 6.43 6.30
N ARG A 243 19.43 5.75 7.23
CA ARG A 243 19.16 4.32 7.12
C ARG A 243 17.94 4.11 6.20
N PRO A 244 18.07 3.40 5.08
CA PRO A 244 17.06 3.43 4.01
C PRO A 244 15.71 2.81 4.40
N LEU A 245 15.69 1.97 5.44
CA LEU A 245 14.49 1.30 5.96
C LEU A 245 14.13 1.76 7.38
N GLU A 246 14.63 2.91 7.85
CA GLU A 246 14.42 3.39 9.23
C GLU A 246 12.94 3.60 9.62
N ARG A 247 12.06 3.76 8.63
CA ARG A 247 10.60 3.89 8.83
C ARG A 247 9.89 2.54 8.91
N VAL A 248 10.54 1.44 8.54
CA VAL A 248 9.95 0.09 8.54
C VAL A 248 10.03 -0.49 9.95
N ALA A 249 8.88 -0.69 10.58
CA ALA A 249 8.81 -1.29 11.91
C ALA A 249 8.89 -2.81 11.83
N PHE A 250 8.15 -3.39 10.90
CA PHE A 250 8.08 -4.83 10.69
C PHE A 250 8.25 -5.15 9.21
N VAL A 251 8.89 -6.26 8.92
CA VAL A 251 8.89 -6.89 7.60
C VAL A 251 8.77 -8.39 7.77
N SER A 252 7.92 -9.06 6.99
CA SER A 252 7.70 -10.52 7.07
C SER A 252 8.02 -11.27 5.78
N PRO A 253 9.27 -11.20 5.28
CA PRO A 253 9.67 -11.93 4.07
C PRO A 253 9.67 -13.45 4.31
N ASN A 254 9.52 -14.23 3.26
CA ASN A 254 10.01 -15.62 3.26
C ASN A 254 11.54 -15.69 3.09
N GLU A 255 12.12 -16.89 3.18
CA GLU A 255 13.58 -17.09 3.06
C GLU A 255 14.17 -16.54 1.75
N ALA A 256 13.48 -16.68 0.61
CA ALA A 256 13.97 -16.19 -0.67
C ALA A 256 13.88 -14.66 -0.77
N GLU A 257 12.81 -14.07 -0.25
CA GLU A 257 12.59 -12.63 -0.24
C GLU A 257 13.61 -11.91 0.63
N VAL A 258 13.92 -12.41 1.83
CA VAL A 258 14.89 -11.75 2.71
C VAL A 258 16.29 -11.72 2.10
N LEU A 259 16.68 -12.79 1.40
CA LEU A 259 17.95 -12.85 0.66
C LEU A 259 17.99 -11.80 -0.45
N ALA A 260 16.93 -11.74 -1.28
CA ALA A 260 16.85 -10.78 -2.38
C ALA A 260 16.80 -9.31 -1.91
N MET A 261 16.09 -9.04 -0.79
CA MET A 261 16.08 -7.73 -0.15
C MET A 261 17.48 -7.33 0.33
N ALA A 262 18.21 -8.25 0.97
CA ALA A 262 19.57 -7.98 1.43
C ALA A 262 20.53 -7.73 0.26
N ASP A 263 20.40 -8.47 -0.83
CA ASP A 263 21.20 -8.26 -2.05
C ASP A 263 20.92 -6.91 -2.70
N ALA A 264 19.64 -6.50 -2.78
CA ALA A 264 19.26 -5.19 -3.28
C ALA A 264 19.85 -4.04 -2.45
N LEU A 265 19.85 -4.17 -1.11
CA LEU A 265 20.46 -3.19 -0.22
C LEU A 265 22.00 -3.12 -0.39
N ARG A 266 22.67 -4.26 -0.56
CA ARG A 266 24.11 -4.33 -0.82
C ARG A 266 24.47 -3.66 -2.16
N ALA A 267 23.69 -3.93 -3.20
CA ALA A 267 23.88 -3.34 -4.52
C ALA A 267 23.71 -1.81 -4.49
N ALA A 268 22.77 -1.30 -3.70
CA ALA A 268 22.55 0.14 -3.54
C ALA A 268 23.63 0.84 -2.70
N GLY A 269 24.26 0.14 -1.75
CA GLY A 269 25.32 0.69 -0.89
C GLY A 269 26.74 0.67 -1.50
N GLY A 270 26.93 -0.02 -2.63
CA GLY A 270 28.23 -0.14 -3.30
C GLY A 270 28.35 0.81 -4.50
N GLY A 271 29.31 1.74 -4.45
CA GLY A 271 29.83 2.36 -5.67
C GLY A 271 30.45 1.30 -6.62
N PRO A 272 30.67 1.61 -7.90
CA PRO A 272 31.05 0.62 -8.91
C PRO A 272 32.45 0.06 -8.61
N GLY A 273 32.52 -1.13 -8.01
CA GLY A 273 33.77 -1.81 -7.72
C GLY A 273 33.69 -2.80 -6.56
N GLY A 274 33.08 -3.96 -6.79
CA GLY A 274 33.05 -5.04 -5.79
C GLY A 274 32.83 -6.39 -6.47
N GLY A 275 33.88 -6.94 -7.06
CA GLY A 275 33.85 -8.19 -7.80
C GLY A 275 33.35 -9.37 -6.96
N THR A 276 32.57 -10.23 -7.63
CA THR A 276 32.23 -11.59 -7.23
C THR A 276 33.45 -12.34 -6.68
N ARG A 277 33.42 -12.70 -5.40
CA ARG A 277 34.18 -13.84 -4.87
C ARG A 277 33.21 -14.97 -4.55
N ARG A 278 33.01 -15.87 -5.52
CA ARG A 278 32.65 -17.26 -5.23
C ARG A 278 33.92 -17.95 -4.74
N GLY A 279 34.04 -18.13 -3.43
CA GLY A 279 35.01 -19.05 -2.84
C GLY A 279 34.32 -20.40 -2.66
N GLY A 280 34.74 -21.41 -3.43
CA GLY A 280 34.31 -22.78 -3.24
C GLY A 280 34.94 -23.38 -2.00
N GLY A 281 34.12 -24.04 -1.19
CA GLY A 281 34.52 -24.95 -0.13
C GLY A 281 33.40 -25.98 0.02
N GLU A 282 33.66 -27.21 -0.40
CA GLU A 282 32.74 -28.33 -0.20
C GLU A 282 32.69 -28.66 1.30
N GLY A 283 31.52 -28.50 1.92
CA GLY A 283 31.26 -28.81 3.33
C GLY A 283 29.81 -29.24 3.56
N GLU A 284 29.65 -30.51 3.91
CA GLU A 284 28.45 -31.25 4.34
C GLU A 284 27.17 -30.46 4.69
N GLY A 285 26.19 -30.57 3.77
CA GLY A 285 24.74 -30.50 3.90
C GLY A 285 24.10 -30.21 5.27
N GLY A 286 23.83 -28.94 5.55
CA GLY A 286 22.84 -28.53 6.55
C GLY A 286 23.02 -27.13 7.17
N GLY A 287 24.22 -26.53 7.09
CA GLY A 287 24.54 -25.29 7.81
C GLY A 287 24.54 -23.98 7.01
N GLU A 288 24.76 -24.04 5.69
CA GLU A 288 25.06 -22.83 4.90
C GLU A 288 23.85 -21.91 4.68
N GLY A 289 22.70 -22.48 4.30
CA GLY A 289 21.50 -21.68 4.00
C GLY A 289 20.89 -20.97 5.22
N GLU A 290 21.04 -21.52 6.43
CA GLU A 290 20.52 -20.87 7.63
C GLU A 290 21.40 -19.69 8.08
N GLY A 291 22.71 -19.80 7.90
CA GLY A 291 23.64 -18.70 8.12
C GLY A 291 23.37 -17.52 7.18
N GLU A 292 23.04 -17.80 5.92
CA GLU A 292 22.69 -16.79 4.92
C GLU A 292 21.40 -16.04 5.28
N VAL A 293 20.32 -16.76 5.66
CA VAL A 293 19.04 -16.15 6.05
C VAL A 293 19.21 -15.25 7.28
N ARG A 294 19.93 -15.70 8.31
CA ARG A 294 20.24 -14.89 9.49
C ARG A 294 21.08 -13.67 9.13
N GLY A 295 22.08 -13.83 8.26
CA GLY A 295 22.91 -12.74 7.76
C GLY A 295 22.13 -11.69 6.96
N ALA A 296 21.17 -12.12 6.15
CA ALA A 296 20.28 -11.25 5.38
C ALA A 296 19.32 -10.48 6.29
N ALA A 297 18.68 -11.15 7.26
CA ALA A 297 17.83 -10.49 8.25
C ALA A 297 18.60 -9.43 9.05
N ALA A 298 19.84 -9.73 9.45
CA ALA A 298 20.72 -8.75 10.10
C ALA A 298 21.05 -7.54 9.22
N ALA A 299 21.15 -7.72 7.90
CA ALA A 299 21.37 -6.61 6.97
C ALA A 299 20.17 -5.65 6.93
N LEU A 300 18.95 -6.18 6.96
CA LEU A 300 17.73 -5.35 7.01
C LEU A 300 17.63 -4.56 8.33
N LEU A 301 18.02 -5.16 9.46
CA LEU A 301 18.09 -4.45 10.75
C LEU A 301 19.09 -3.29 10.69
N ARG A 302 20.29 -3.52 10.12
CA ARG A 302 21.29 -2.45 9.92
C ARG A 302 20.78 -1.34 8.98
N ALA A 303 19.97 -1.70 7.99
CA ALA A 303 19.30 -0.77 7.09
C ALA A 303 18.17 0.03 7.77
N GLY A 304 17.80 -0.28 9.02
CA GLY A 304 16.88 0.51 9.83
C GLY A 304 15.58 -0.19 10.23
N VAL A 305 15.34 -1.42 9.77
CA VAL A 305 14.16 -2.18 10.17
C VAL A 305 14.21 -2.50 11.66
N ARG A 306 13.08 -2.41 12.38
CA ARG A 306 13.04 -2.76 13.82
C ARG A 306 12.89 -4.25 14.10
N HIS A 307 12.00 -4.93 13.37
CA HIS A 307 11.76 -6.36 13.49
C HIS A 307 11.70 -7.00 12.10
N VAL A 308 12.51 -8.05 11.89
CA VAL A 308 12.48 -8.88 10.68
C VAL A 308 11.90 -10.24 11.06
N LEU A 309 10.84 -10.64 10.38
CA LEU A 309 10.01 -11.81 10.69
C LEU A 309 10.08 -12.80 9.53
N VAL A 310 11.15 -13.60 9.45
CA VAL A 310 11.33 -14.51 8.30
C VAL A 310 10.37 -15.70 8.44
N THR A 311 9.41 -15.82 7.52
CA THR A 311 8.45 -16.93 7.47
C THR A 311 9.09 -18.16 6.83
N ARG A 312 9.00 -19.32 7.50
CA ARG A 312 9.71 -20.56 7.12
C ARG A 312 8.78 -21.76 7.01
N GLY A 313 7.50 -21.53 6.72
CA GLY A 313 6.48 -22.58 6.58
C GLY A 313 6.42 -23.48 7.82
N ALA A 314 6.66 -24.78 7.63
CA ALA A 314 6.63 -25.77 8.72
C ALA A 314 7.68 -25.54 9.82
N LYS A 315 8.75 -24.78 9.56
CA LYS A 315 9.75 -24.41 10.57
C LYS A 315 9.30 -23.24 11.45
N GLY A 316 8.17 -22.60 11.12
CA GLY A 316 7.62 -21.47 11.87
C GLY A 316 8.20 -20.12 11.44
N LEU A 317 8.51 -19.28 12.42
CA LEU A 317 8.97 -17.92 12.22
C LEU A 317 10.35 -17.72 12.85
N LEU A 318 11.29 -17.16 12.10
CA LEU A 318 12.54 -16.65 12.63
C LEU A 318 12.40 -15.14 12.83
N TRP A 319 12.42 -14.71 14.09
CA TRP A 319 12.32 -13.31 14.48
C TRP A 319 13.71 -12.73 14.78
N ALA A 320 14.16 -11.77 13.97
CA ALA A 320 15.39 -11.02 14.20
C ALA A 320 15.10 -9.58 14.66
N ARG A 321 15.89 -9.09 15.62
CA ARG A 321 15.79 -7.73 16.17
C ARG A 321 17.13 -7.27 16.77
N ALA A 322 17.28 -5.97 17.00
CA ALA A 322 18.41 -5.45 17.79
C ALA A 322 18.31 -5.84 19.28
N ALA A 323 19.45 -6.01 19.94
CA ALA A 323 19.53 -6.20 21.39
C ALA A 323 19.24 -4.89 22.13
N ARG A 324 18.55 -4.98 23.28
CA ARG A 324 18.10 -3.83 24.10
C ARG A 324 19.21 -2.86 24.53
N ARG A 325 20.49 -3.26 24.51
CA ARG A 325 21.62 -2.50 25.09
C ARG A 325 22.56 -1.84 24.08
N SER A 326 22.34 -2.02 22.79
CA SER A 326 23.25 -1.50 21.77
C SER A 326 22.61 -0.36 20.99
N SER A 327 23.23 0.83 21.04
CA SER A 327 22.93 1.95 20.16
C SER A 327 24.10 2.14 19.20
N GLY A 328 23.83 2.10 17.89
CA GLY A 328 24.87 2.20 16.84
C GLY A 328 24.72 1.17 15.72
N LEU A 329 25.61 1.24 14.73
CA LEU A 329 25.66 0.35 13.56
C LEU A 329 26.08 -1.10 13.91
N ASP A 330 26.75 -1.28 15.07
CA ASP A 330 27.23 -2.57 15.60
C ASP A 330 26.27 -3.17 16.63
N ALA A 331 24.97 -2.91 16.50
CA ALA A 331 23.98 -3.48 17.39
C ALA A 331 23.99 -5.01 17.35
N GLU A 332 24.15 -5.64 18.52
CA GLU A 332 24.07 -7.09 18.65
C GLU A 332 22.68 -7.55 18.19
N VAL A 333 22.62 -8.52 17.28
CA VAL A 333 21.36 -9.01 16.72
C VAL A 333 20.91 -10.22 17.53
N CYS A 334 19.68 -10.16 18.05
CA CYS A 334 19.03 -11.31 18.66
C CYS A 334 18.15 -12.01 17.62
N PHE A 335 18.22 -13.33 17.62
CA PHE A 335 17.33 -14.19 16.84
C PHE A 335 16.51 -15.07 17.79
N GLU A 336 15.22 -15.17 17.54
CA GLU A 336 14.30 -16.03 18.27
C GLU A 336 13.49 -16.88 17.28
N GLU A 337 13.33 -18.16 17.57
CA GLU A 337 12.49 -19.06 16.76
C GLU A 337 11.14 -19.27 17.43
N LEU A 338 10.08 -19.00 16.69
CA LEU A 338 8.72 -19.30 17.09
C LEU A 338 8.23 -20.48 16.23
N PRO A 339 8.06 -21.68 16.81
CA PRO A 339 7.72 -22.87 16.03
C PRO A 339 6.34 -22.73 15.38
N ALA A 340 6.17 -23.37 14.22
CA ALA A 340 4.85 -23.49 13.60
C ALA A 340 3.90 -24.27 14.51
N LEU A 341 2.63 -23.87 14.51
CA LEU A 341 1.58 -24.59 15.23
C LEU A 341 1.09 -25.77 14.38
N ALA A 342 0.97 -26.95 14.99
CA ALA A 342 0.52 -28.15 14.29
C ALA A 342 -0.87 -27.97 13.67
N ALA A 343 -0.99 -28.23 12.37
CA ALA A 343 -2.26 -28.10 11.65
C ALA A 343 -2.33 -29.08 10.47
N THR A 344 -3.55 -29.53 10.17
CA THR A 344 -3.86 -30.20 8.90
C THR A 344 -4.00 -29.14 7.82
N VAL A 345 -3.06 -29.07 6.89
CA VAL A 345 -3.05 -28.07 5.82
C VAL A 345 -4.03 -28.47 4.72
N LYS A 346 -5.00 -27.59 4.45
CA LYS A 346 -5.90 -27.65 3.29
C LYS A 346 -5.44 -26.71 2.17
N SER A 347 -5.08 -25.49 2.53
CA SER A 347 -4.62 -24.43 1.63
C SER A 347 -3.54 -23.62 2.34
N THR A 348 -2.62 -23.01 1.60
CA THR A 348 -1.66 -22.04 2.15
C THR A 348 -1.96 -20.60 1.73
N ARG A 349 -3.00 -20.39 0.91
CA ARG A 349 -3.42 -19.06 0.45
C ARG A 349 -3.84 -18.18 1.63
N GLY A 350 -3.37 -16.93 1.62
CA GLY A 350 -3.60 -15.91 2.65
C GLY A 350 -3.12 -16.25 4.07
N ALA A 351 -2.31 -17.31 4.25
CA ALA A 351 -1.74 -17.62 5.55
C ALA A 351 -0.77 -16.54 6.06
N GLY A 352 -0.03 -15.89 5.14
CA GLY A 352 0.81 -14.72 5.43
C GLY A 352 -0.03 -13.51 5.83
N ASP A 353 -1.08 -13.20 5.08
CA ASP A 353 -1.99 -12.10 5.41
C ASP A 353 -2.66 -12.30 6.77
N SER A 354 -3.11 -13.52 7.06
CA SER A 354 -3.67 -13.88 8.37
C SER A 354 -2.63 -13.77 9.50
N PHE A 355 -1.38 -14.15 9.24
CA PHE A 355 -0.28 -13.96 10.19
C PHE A 355 -0.10 -12.47 10.53
N VAL A 356 0.03 -11.62 9.51
CA VAL A 356 0.20 -10.17 9.67
C VAL A 356 -1.00 -9.57 10.40
N ALA A 357 -2.22 -9.92 9.99
CA ALA A 357 -3.44 -9.43 10.61
C ALA A 357 -3.55 -9.84 12.09
N GLY A 358 -3.24 -11.09 12.42
CA GLY A 358 -3.25 -11.59 13.81
C GLY A 358 -2.17 -10.94 14.67
N ALA A 359 -0.97 -10.73 14.12
CA ALA A 359 0.12 -10.04 14.82
C ALA A 359 -0.18 -8.55 15.03
N ALA A 360 -0.67 -7.86 14.00
CA ALA A 360 -1.15 -6.50 14.14
C ALA A 360 -2.25 -6.42 15.21
N TRP A 361 -3.28 -7.28 15.13
CA TRP A 361 -4.33 -7.33 16.15
C TRP A 361 -3.77 -7.48 17.57
N GLY A 362 -2.81 -8.40 17.78
CA GLY A 362 -2.18 -8.60 19.08
C GLY A 362 -1.43 -7.37 19.60
N LEU A 363 -0.66 -6.70 18.74
CA LEU A 363 0.05 -5.45 19.08
C LEU A 363 -0.92 -4.35 19.51
N LEU A 364 -2.08 -4.26 18.85
CA LEU A 364 -3.07 -3.22 19.07
C LEU A 364 -3.92 -3.46 20.33
N ARG A 365 -3.85 -4.67 20.92
CA ARG A 365 -4.48 -5.01 22.20
C ARG A 365 -3.60 -4.66 23.40
N ALA A 366 -2.32 -4.35 23.18
CA ALA A 366 -1.43 -3.91 24.25
C ALA A 366 -1.90 -2.55 24.82
N PRO A 367 -1.89 -2.35 26.15
CA PRO A 367 -2.26 -1.08 26.77
C PRO A 367 -1.44 0.11 26.24
N THR A 368 -0.17 -0.15 25.93
CA THR A 368 0.76 0.78 25.31
C THR A 368 1.53 0.07 24.21
N LEU A 369 1.52 0.63 23.01
CA LEU A 369 2.31 0.09 21.90
C LEU A 369 3.79 0.49 22.04
N ASP A 370 4.55 -0.33 22.76
CA ASP A 370 6.01 -0.26 22.80
C ASP A 370 6.61 -1.43 22.01
N LEU A 371 7.19 -1.11 20.85
CA LEU A 371 7.84 -2.12 20.01
C LEU A 371 9.21 -2.56 20.56
N ALA A 372 9.74 -1.88 21.59
CA ALA A 372 10.89 -2.36 22.34
C ALA A 372 10.50 -3.37 23.45
N ASP A 373 9.21 -3.54 23.73
CA ASP A 373 8.72 -4.57 24.61
C ASP A 373 8.62 -5.92 23.89
N THR A 374 9.64 -6.75 24.10
CA THR A 374 9.75 -8.05 23.44
C THR A 374 8.66 -9.02 23.84
N ASP A 375 8.10 -8.92 25.04
CA ASP A 375 7.08 -9.87 25.50
C ASP A 375 5.74 -9.55 24.84
N THR A 376 5.39 -8.26 24.74
CA THR A 376 4.24 -7.80 23.94
C THR A 376 4.37 -8.19 22.48
N VAL A 377 5.52 -7.94 21.85
CA VAL A 377 5.72 -8.30 20.43
C VAL A 377 5.65 -9.82 20.25
N ARG A 378 6.27 -10.62 21.14
CA ARG A 378 6.19 -12.09 21.08
C ARG A 378 4.76 -12.59 21.20
N ALA A 379 3.98 -12.06 22.13
CA ALA A 379 2.58 -12.41 22.32
C ALA A 379 1.76 -12.13 21.05
N ALA A 380 2.00 -10.99 20.43
CA ALA A 380 1.39 -10.63 19.16
C ALA A 380 1.79 -11.58 18.02
N LEU A 381 3.08 -11.92 17.88
CA LEU A 381 3.54 -12.89 16.87
C LEU A 381 2.91 -14.27 17.06
N ARG A 382 2.67 -14.71 18.31
CA ARG A 382 1.93 -15.95 18.60
C ARG A 382 0.48 -15.86 18.15
N ALA A 383 -0.18 -14.71 18.32
CA ALA A 383 -1.53 -14.48 17.79
C ALA A 383 -1.53 -14.54 16.25
N GLY A 384 -0.51 -13.96 15.60
CA GLY A 384 -0.30 -14.11 14.16
C GLY A 384 -0.16 -15.56 13.72
N LEU A 385 0.71 -16.34 14.38
CA LEU A 385 0.88 -17.77 14.08
C LEU A 385 -0.42 -18.57 14.26
N ARG A 386 -1.24 -18.21 15.25
CA ARG A 386 -2.56 -18.81 15.46
C ARG A 386 -3.54 -18.46 14.34
N ALA A 387 -3.56 -17.21 13.88
CA ALA A 387 -4.40 -16.80 12.75
C ALA A 387 -3.99 -17.51 11.44
N ALA A 388 -2.69 -17.63 11.19
CA ALA A 388 -2.17 -18.40 10.06
C ALA A 388 -2.54 -19.88 10.16
N GLN A 389 -2.41 -20.48 11.35
CA GLN A 389 -2.80 -21.87 11.61
C GLN A 389 -4.28 -22.12 11.28
N LEU A 390 -5.18 -21.25 11.74
CA LEU A 390 -6.62 -21.36 11.43
C LEU A 390 -6.92 -21.18 9.95
N THR A 391 -6.12 -20.37 9.27
CA THR A 391 -6.24 -20.11 7.83
C THR A 391 -5.80 -21.29 7.00
N VAL A 392 -4.67 -21.92 7.34
CA VAL A 392 -4.21 -23.09 6.57
C VAL A 392 -5.12 -24.31 6.69
N GLN A 393 -5.98 -24.36 7.70
CA GLN A 393 -6.99 -25.40 7.91
C GLN A 393 -8.30 -25.18 7.12
N SER A 394 -8.37 -24.10 6.33
CA SER A 394 -9.53 -23.69 5.53
C SER A 394 -9.21 -23.71 4.04
N ASP A 395 -10.25 -23.80 3.21
CA ASP A 395 -10.16 -23.63 1.76
C ASP A 395 -10.29 -22.15 1.34
N ALA A 396 -10.68 -21.27 2.27
CA ALA A 396 -10.75 -19.82 2.06
C ALA A 396 -9.37 -19.16 2.18
N ALA A 397 -9.14 -18.06 1.45
CA ALA A 397 -7.91 -17.28 1.53
C ALA A 397 -7.65 -16.71 2.94
N ILE A 398 -8.71 -16.31 3.66
CA ILE A 398 -8.67 -16.00 5.09
C ILE A 398 -9.76 -16.83 5.76
N SER A 399 -9.42 -17.58 6.81
CA SER A 399 -10.40 -18.42 7.49
C SER A 399 -11.40 -17.60 8.29
N VAL A 400 -12.69 -17.95 8.16
CA VAL A 400 -13.78 -17.38 8.96
C VAL A 400 -13.66 -17.69 10.45
N GLU A 401 -12.82 -18.66 10.82
CA GLU A 401 -12.52 -19.01 12.22
C GLU A 401 -11.51 -18.06 12.87
N VAL A 402 -10.88 -17.16 12.09
CA VAL A 402 -10.00 -16.13 12.64
C VAL A 402 -10.86 -15.07 13.33
N SER A 403 -10.94 -15.14 14.66
CA SER A 403 -11.70 -14.21 15.50
C SER A 403 -10.92 -13.82 16.76
N ALA A 404 -11.29 -12.70 17.39
CA ALA A 404 -10.67 -12.23 18.63
C ALA A 404 -10.61 -13.32 19.71
N ASP A 405 -11.72 -13.99 20.02
CA ASP A 405 -11.81 -15.06 21.02
C ASP A 405 -10.83 -16.22 20.76
N ARG A 406 -10.51 -16.47 19.49
CA ARG A 406 -9.61 -17.56 19.07
C ARG A 406 -8.15 -17.16 19.09
N LEU A 407 -7.86 -15.85 19.12
CA LEU A 407 -6.52 -15.26 19.17
C LEU A 407 -6.15 -14.82 20.60
N GLU A 408 -7.11 -14.42 21.43
CA GLU A 408 -6.87 -13.96 22.82
C GLU A 408 -6.04 -14.94 23.69
N PRO A 409 -6.23 -16.27 23.61
CA PRO A 409 -5.38 -17.20 24.37
C PRO A 409 -3.89 -17.08 24.04
N ALA A 410 -3.54 -16.66 22.82
CA ALA A 410 -2.15 -16.47 22.41
C ALA A 410 -1.50 -15.24 23.08
N LEU A 411 -2.31 -14.28 23.53
CA LEU A 411 -1.86 -13.10 24.27
C LEU A 411 -1.62 -13.38 25.76
N ALA A 412 -2.33 -14.35 26.34
CA ALA A 412 -2.27 -14.67 27.77
C ALA A 412 -0.98 -15.39 28.20
N GLY A 413 -0.21 -15.97 27.27
CA GLY A 413 1.05 -16.67 27.56
C GLY A 413 2.27 -15.76 27.75
N ALA A 414 2.06 -14.50 28.14
CA ALA A 414 3.08 -13.45 28.30
C ALA A 414 3.21 -12.91 29.74
N ALA A 415 2.59 -13.59 30.72
CA ALA A 415 2.73 -13.30 32.15
C ALA A 415 3.83 -14.13 32.81
#